data_AF-A0A5C8KS92-F1
#
_entry.id   AF-A0A5C8KS92-F1
#
_cell.length_a   1.000
_cell.length_b   1.000
_cell.length_c   1.000
_cell.angle_alpha   90.00
_cell.angle_beta   90.00
_cell.angle_gamma   90.00
#
_symmetry.space_group_name_H-M   'P 1'
#
loop_
_entity.id
_entity.type
_entity.pdbx_description
1 polymer ?
#
loop_
_entity_poly.entity_id
_entity_poly.type
_entity_poly.pdbx_seq_one_letter_code
_entity_poly.pdbx_strand_id
1 'polypeptide(L)'
;MSRTAQQIVSEARASVTEISVPDVAAGVAGAVIVDVREPAEFESGHLEGAINIPRGVLEFQVDAHPALGGATEPELAVRERPVVLYCRTGGRSALAARSLQDMGFKDVRSMAGGITAWQEAQLPVRLR
;
A
#
# COMPACT_ATOMS: atom_id res chain seq x y z
N MET A 1 -16.22 15.56 19.58
CA MET A 1 -16.17 14.16 20.05
C MET A 1 -14.86 13.55 19.62
N SER A 2 -14.19 12.77 20.47
CA SER A 2 -12.97 12.02 20.09
C SER A 2 -13.34 10.80 19.24
N ARG A 3 -12.44 10.41 18.33
CA ARG A 3 -12.56 9.20 17.50
C ARG A 3 -11.52 8.17 17.92
N THR A 4 -11.87 6.89 17.88
CA THR A 4 -10.94 5.77 18.12
C THR A 4 -10.14 5.44 16.86
N ALA A 5 -9.02 4.73 17.02
CA ALA A 5 -8.25 4.23 15.88
C ALA A 5 -9.09 3.34 14.95
N GLN A 6 -9.97 2.51 15.51
CA GLN A 6 -10.86 1.64 14.75
C GLN A 6 -11.86 2.45 13.91
N GLN A 7 -12.42 3.53 14.48
CA GLN A 7 -13.32 4.42 13.73
C GLN A 7 -12.59 5.09 12.57
N ILE A 8 -11.38 5.60 12.79
CA ILE A 8 -10.57 6.23 11.74
C ILE A 8 -10.22 5.23 10.64
N VAL A 9 -9.84 3.99 10.99
CA VAL A 9 -9.56 2.93 10.00
C VAL A 9 -10.83 2.57 9.22
N SER A 10 -11.98 2.47 9.88
CA SER A 10 -13.25 2.17 9.22
C SER A 10 -13.67 3.27 8.25
N GLU A 11 -13.50 4.55 8.63
CA GLU A 11 -13.73 5.70 7.76
C GLU A 11 -12.80 5.66 6.55
N ALA A 12 -11.51 5.35 6.75
CA ALA A 12 -10.57 5.22 5.66
C ALA A 12 -10.97 4.11 4.68
N ARG A 13 -11.29 2.90 5.18
CA ARG A 13 -11.77 1.77 4.37
C ARG A 13 -13.00 2.11 3.54
N ALA A 14 -13.95 2.86 4.11
CA ALA A 14 -15.15 3.29 3.39
C ALA A 14 -14.87 4.29 2.24
N SER A 15 -13.68 4.90 2.23
CA SER A 15 -13.30 5.93 1.24
C SER A 15 -12.22 5.49 0.24
N VAL A 16 -11.56 4.36 0.49
CA VAL A 16 -10.50 3.84 -0.38
C VAL A 16 -11.00 2.61 -1.13
N THR A 17 -10.39 2.31 -2.28
CA THR A 17 -10.67 1.06 -2.97
C THR A 17 -9.96 -0.08 -2.23
N GLU A 18 -10.69 -1.10 -1.78
CA GLU A 18 -10.08 -2.34 -1.30
C GLU A 18 -9.95 -3.34 -2.46
N ILE A 19 -8.84 -4.08 -2.47
CA ILE A 19 -8.57 -5.14 -3.44
C ILE A 19 -8.32 -6.46 -2.71
N SER A 20 -8.81 -7.57 -3.26
CA SER A 20 -8.68 -8.88 -2.64
C SER A 20 -7.29 -9.49 -2.86
N VAL A 21 -6.87 -10.41 -1.99
CA VAL A 21 -5.62 -11.16 -2.15
C VAL A 21 -5.55 -11.89 -3.50
N PRO A 22 -6.60 -12.62 -3.95
CA PRO A 22 -6.60 -13.25 -5.28
C PRO A 22 -6.40 -12.25 -6.42
N ASP A 23 -7.02 -11.07 -6.36
CA ASP A 23 -6.87 -10.06 -7.42
C ASP A 23 -5.46 -9.46 -7.43
N VAL A 24 -4.84 -9.25 -6.26
CA VAL A 24 -3.44 -8.83 -6.18
C VAL A 24 -2.52 -9.93 -6.73
N ALA A 25 -2.79 -11.20 -6.41
CA ALA A 25 -2.01 -12.35 -6.88
C ALA A 25 -2.13 -12.59 -8.39
N ALA A 26 -3.31 -12.32 -8.97
CA ALA A 26 -3.53 -12.35 -10.42
C ALA A 26 -2.73 -11.26 -11.15
N GLY A 27 -2.27 -10.24 -10.42
CA GLY A 27 -1.46 -9.14 -10.93
C GLY A 27 -2.32 -7.94 -11.33
N VAL A 28 -1.97 -6.77 -10.80
CA VAL A 28 -2.54 -5.49 -11.22
C VAL A 28 -1.58 -4.86 -12.21
N ALA A 29 -1.99 -4.75 -13.48
CA ALA A 29 -1.13 -4.29 -14.56
C ALA A 29 -0.52 -2.90 -14.26
N GLY A 30 0.81 -2.81 -14.34
CA GLY A 30 1.56 -1.57 -14.12
C GLY A 30 1.63 -1.10 -12.66
N ALA A 31 1.04 -1.84 -11.73
CA ALA A 31 0.93 -1.43 -10.35
C ALA A 31 2.26 -1.45 -9.60
N VAL A 32 2.41 -0.50 -8.68
CA VAL A 32 3.47 -0.52 -7.67
C VAL A 32 2.91 -1.12 -6.39
N ILE A 33 3.54 -2.20 -5.91
CA ILE A 33 3.17 -2.81 -4.62
C ILE A 33 3.99 -2.16 -3.52
N VAL A 34 3.30 -1.61 -2.52
CA VAL A 34 3.91 -0.88 -1.40
C VAL A 34 3.57 -1.55 -0.08
N ASP A 35 4.59 -2.04 0.60
CA ASP A 35 4.48 -2.54 1.97
C ASP A 35 4.68 -1.38 2.96
N VAL A 36 3.62 -1.06 3.71
CA VAL A 36 3.64 0.03 4.71
C VAL A 36 3.95 -0.46 6.13
N ARG A 37 4.41 -1.70 6.28
CA ARG A 37 4.91 -2.23 7.56
C ARG A 37 6.30 -1.67 7.90
N GLU A 38 6.72 -1.93 9.13
CA GLU A 38 8.08 -1.59 9.57
C GLU A 38 9.13 -2.40 8.80
N PRO A 39 10.36 -1.88 8.63
CA PRO A 39 11.41 -2.55 7.84
C PRO A 39 11.69 -3.98 8.30
N ALA A 40 11.73 -4.25 9.60
CA ALA A 40 11.94 -5.59 10.13
C ALA A 40 10.80 -6.56 9.76
N GLU A 41 9.55 -6.09 9.70
CA GLU A 41 8.42 -6.91 9.22
C GLU A 41 8.58 -7.25 7.72
N PHE A 42 9.07 -6.29 6.92
CA PHE A 42 9.32 -6.47 5.49
C PHE A 42 10.46 -7.47 5.22
N GLU A 43 11.57 -7.34 5.94
CA GLU A 43 12.74 -8.24 5.83
C GLU A 43 12.38 -9.69 6.18
N SER A 44 11.47 -9.90 7.14
CA SER A 44 10.99 -11.24 7.52
C SER A 44 10.11 -11.94 6.47
N GLY A 45 9.72 -11.22 5.41
CA GLY A 45 8.87 -11.75 4.35
C GLY A 45 7.96 -10.68 3.75
N HIS A 46 7.99 -10.50 2.44
CA HIS A 46 7.18 -9.53 1.69
C HIS A 46 6.69 -10.07 0.35
N LEU A 47 5.76 -9.38 -0.30
CA LEU A 47 5.29 -9.72 -1.64
C LEU A 47 6.40 -9.50 -2.68
N GLU A 48 6.45 -10.33 -3.72
CA GLU A 48 7.40 -10.16 -4.84
C GLU A 48 7.31 -8.76 -5.45
N GLY A 49 8.46 -8.13 -5.71
CA GLY A 49 8.54 -6.79 -6.29
C GLY A 49 8.00 -5.65 -5.41
N ALA A 50 7.58 -5.93 -4.17
CA ALA A 50 7.12 -4.89 -3.26
C ALA A 50 8.26 -3.98 -2.81
N ILE A 51 7.96 -2.69 -2.68
CA ILE A 51 8.85 -1.72 -2.05
C ILE A 51 8.38 -1.46 -0.61
N ASN A 52 9.30 -1.18 0.30
CA ASN A 52 8.95 -0.85 1.67
C ASN A 52 8.99 0.67 1.89
N ILE A 53 7.84 1.24 2.24
CA ILE A 53 7.73 2.63 2.72
C ILE A 53 6.85 2.60 3.98
N PRO A 54 7.43 2.61 5.19
CA PRO A 54 6.68 2.48 6.43
C PRO A 54 5.60 3.56 6.57
N ARG A 55 4.44 3.19 7.15
CA ARG A 55 3.29 4.11 7.27
C ARG A 55 3.66 5.44 7.90
N GLY A 56 4.54 5.45 8.90
CA GLY A 56 4.90 6.68 9.65
C GLY A 56 5.68 7.72 8.84
N VAL A 57 6.25 7.34 7.69
CA VAL A 57 7.08 8.22 6.85
C VAL A 57 6.57 8.32 5.41
N LEU A 58 5.42 7.71 5.12
CA LEU A 58 4.88 7.55 3.76
C LEU A 58 4.76 8.89 3.02
N GLU A 59 4.08 9.86 3.61
CA GLU A 59 3.82 11.16 3.02
C GLU A 59 5.11 11.95 2.72
N PHE A 60 6.19 11.66 3.45
CA PHE A 60 7.48 12.34 3.30
C PHE A 60 8.44 11.66 2.32
N GLN A 61 8.22 10.37 2.02
CA GLN A 61 9.11 9.57 1.18
C GLN A 61 8.52 9.21 -0.18
N VAL A 62 7.20 9.20 -0.32
CA VAL A 62 6.52 8.70 -1.53
C VAL A 62 6.93 9.48 -2.79
N ASP A 63 7.05 10.81 -2.71
CA ASP A 63 7.44 11.67 -3.84
C ASP A 63 8.94 11.58 -4.19
N ALA A 64 9.78 11.08 -3.28
CA ALA A 64 11.21 10.87 -3.55
C ALA A 64 11.50 9.46 -4.08
N HIS A 65 10.57 8.51 -3.90
CA HIS A 65 10.81 7.12 -4.24
C HIS A 65 10.79 6.94 -5.77
N PRO A 66 11.83 6.38 -6.41
CA PRO A 66 11.90 6.28 -7.89
C PRO A 66 10.70 5.58 -8.55
N ALA A 67 10.09 4.62 -7.85
CA ALA A 67 8.90 3.91 -8.33
C ALA A 67 7.60 4.74 -8.31
N LEU A 68 7.51 5.80 -7.48
CA LEU A 68 6.26 6.55 -7.18
C LEU A 68 6.38 8.08 -7.37
N GLY A 69 7.60 8.60 -7.34
CA GLY A 69 7.87 10.03 -7.18
C GLY A 69 8.43 10.73 -8.42
N GLY A 70 8.78 10.00 -9.48
CA GLY A 70 9.24 10.62 -10.74
C GLY A 70 10.40 11.60 -10.54
N ALA A 71 11.56 11.11 -10.07
CA ALA A 71 12.74 11.95 -9.84
C ALA A 71 13.31 12.63 -11.12
N THR A 72 12.76 12.35 -12.30
CA THR A 72 13.30 12.83 -13.59
C THR A 72 12.28 13.33 -14.62
N GLU A 73 10.96 13.16 -14.41
CA GLU A 73 9.94 13.57 -15.40
C GLU A 73 8.78 14.28 -14.69
N PRO A 74 8.68 15.63 -14.80
CA PRO A 74 7.67 16.44 -14.11
C PRO A 74 6.22 16.25 -14.58
N GLU A 75 6.01 15.52 -15.68
CA GLU A 75 4.69 15.33 -16.26
C GLU A 75 4.02 14.09 -15.67
N LEU A 76 3.22 14.29 -14.62
CA LEU A 76 1.90 13.70 -14.32
C LEU A 76 1.65 12.17 -14.37
N ALA A 77 2.46 11.35 -15.03
CA ALA A 77 2.19 9.95 -15.33
C ALA A 77 2.38 9.01 -14.12
N VAL A 78 3.20 9.38 -13.13
CA VAL A 78 3.48 8.47 -11.99
C VAL A 78 2.31 8.39 -11.01
N ARG A 79 1.55 9.48 -10.86
CA ARG A 79 0.37 9.55 -9.97
C ARG A 79 -0.88 8.91 -10.55
N GLU A 80 -0.84 8.57 -11.84
CA GLU A 80 -1.88 7.80 -12.53
C GLU A 80 -1.63 6.29 -12.47
N ARG A 81 -0.42 5.86 -12.10
CA ARG A 81 -0.11 4.43 -11.97
C ARG A 81 -0.88 3.84 -10.79
N PRO A 82 -1.43 2.62 -10.94
CA PRO A 82 -2.04 1.92 -9.83
C PRO A 82 -1.03 1.69 -8.69
N VAL A 83 -1.44 1.96 -7.47
CA VAL A 83 -0.65 1.70 -6.26
C VAL A 83 -1.43 0.74 -5.38
N VAL A 84 -0.85 -0.41 -5.07
CA VAL A 84 -1.43 -1.40 -4.15
C VAL A 84 -0.66 -1.36 -2.86
N LEU A 85 -1.30 -0.93 -1.78
CA LEU A 85 -0.72 -0.88 -0.45
C LEU A 85 -1.15 -2.08 0.36
N TYR A 86 -0.25 -2.65 1.13
CA TYR A 86 -0.61 -3.65 2.13
C TYR A 86 0.17 -3.45 3.43
N CYS A 87 -0.38 -4.02 4.50
CA CYS A 87 0.32 -4.12 5.76
C CYS A 87 0.10 -5.51 6.37
N ARG A 88 0.20 -5.65 7.70
CA ARG A 88 -0.07 -6.93 8.37
C ARG A 88 -1.51 -7.42 8.12
N THR A 89 -2.51 -6.60 8.44
CA THR A 89 -3.94 -6.98 8.45
C THR A 89 -4.87 -6.03 7.69
N GLY A 90 -4.31 -5.09 6.91
CA GLY A 90 -5.06 -4.13 6.09
C GLY A 90 -5.41 -2.79 6.77
N GLY A 91 -5.21 -2.64 8.09
CA GLY A 91 -5.53 -1.39 8.80
C GLY A 91 -4.62 -0.21 8.42
N ARG A 92 -3.30 -0.40 8.54
CA ARG A 92 -2.30 0.63 8.16
C ARG A 92 -2.36 0.98 6.67
N SER A 93 -2.63 0.01 5.80
CA SER A 93 -2.71 0.23 4.35
C SER A 93 -3.96 1.00 3.95
N ALA A 94 -5.09 0.83 4.62
CA ALA A 94 -6.27 1.66 4.39
C ALA A 94 -6.00 3.14 4.73
N LEU A 95 -5.34 3.39 5.87
CA LEU A 95 -4.92 4.76 6.25
C LEU A 95 -3.89 5.34 5.28
N ALA A 96 -2.93 4.52 4.84
CA ALA A 96 -1.94 4.91 3.84
C ALA A 96 -2.59 5.25 2.50
N ALA A 97 -3.55 4.43 2.05
CA ALA A 97 -4.26 4.62 0.80
C ALA A 97 -5.01 5.95 0.81
N ARG A 98 -5.68 6.26 1.93
CA ARG A 98 -6.36 7.53 2.09
C ARG A 98 -5.40 8.72 2.01
N SER A 99 -4.25 8.65 2.70
CA SER A 99 -3.22 9.69 2.60
C SER A 99 -2.74 9.89 1.16
N LEU A 100 -2.47 8.82 0.41
CA LEU A 100 -2.01 8.97 -0.98
C LEU A 100 -3.11 9.55 -1.89
N GLN A 101 -4.37 9.20 -1.68
CA GLN A 101 -5.49 9.86 -2.37
C GLN A 101 -5.52 11.36 -2.07
N ASP A 102 -5.38 11.76 -0.81
CA ASP A 102 -5.35 13.16 -0.39
C ASP A 102 -4.13 13.89 -0.97
N MET A 103 -3.02 13.19 -1.19
CA MET A 103 -1.84 13.72 -1.88
C MET A 103 -2.05 13.85 -3.40
N GLY A 104 -3.03 13.16 -4.00
CA GLY A 104 -3.38 13.29 -5.43
C GLY A 104 -3.08 12.05 -6.29
N PHE A 105 -2.73 10.91 -5.69
CA PHE A 105 -2.64 9.63 -6.43
C PHE A 105 -4.05 9.17 -6.85
N LYS A 106 -4.19 8.76 -8.11
CA LYS A 106 -5.50 8.54 -8.74
C LYS A 106 -6.05 7.13 -8.54
N ASP A 107 -5.19 6.12 -8.63
CA ASP A 107 -5.57 4.72 -8.45
C ASP A 107 -4.79 4.13 -7.27
N VAL A 108 -5.37 4.24 -6.09
CA VAL A 108 -4.79 3.73 -4.85
C VAL A 108 -5.70 2.69 -4.24
N ARG A 109 -5.15 1.51 -3.98
CA ARG A 109 -5.88 0.35 -3.48
C ARG A 109 -5.23 -0.18 -2.22
N SER A 110 -6.04 -0.56 -1.23
CA SER A 110 -5.57 -1.26 -0.03
C SER A 110 -5.87 -2.75 -0.16
N MET A 111 -4.86 -3.61 -0.01
CA MET A 111 -5.06 -5.06 0.00
C MET A 111 -5.77 -5.49 1.28
N ALA A 112 -7.00 -6.00 1.13
CA ALA A 112 -7.81 -6.49 2.23
C ALA A 112 -7.13 -7.68 2.91
N GLY A 113 -7.17 -7.71 4.25
CA GLY A 113 -6.54 -8.77 5.04
C GLY A 113 -5.00 -8.71 5.14
N GLY A 114 -4.33 -7.88 4.34
CA GLY A 114 -2.89 -7.68 4.38
C GLY A 114 -2.08 -8.95 4.08
N ILE A 115 -0.81 -8.97 4.49
CA ILE A 115 0.07 -10.12 4.27
C ILE A 115 -0.36 -11.37 5.07
N THR A 116 -1.12 -11.20 6.16
CA THR A 116 -1.68 -12.36 6.88
C THR A 116 -2.60 -13.16 5.98
N ALA A 117 -3.56 -12.50 5.31
CA ALA A 117 -4.45 -13.18 4.36
C ALA A 117 -3.70 -13.74 3.14
N TRP A 118 -2.62 -13.07 2.70
CA TRP A 118 -1.74 -13.57 1.64
C TRP A 118 -1.07 -14.91 2.03
N GLN A 119 -0.55 -14.99 3.26
CA GLN A 119 0.08 -16.19 3.79
C GLN A 119 -0.92 -17.31 4.06
N GLU A 120 -2.13 -16.98 4.55
CA GLU A 120 -3.23 -17.95 4.69
C GLU A 120 -3.66 -18.55 3.35
N ALA A 121 -3.61 -17.76 2.28
CA ALA A 121 -3.79 -18.23 0.90
C ALA A 121 -2.59 -19.03 0.35
N GLN A 122 -1.56 -19.29 1.17
CA GLN A 122 -0.35 -20.04 0.82
C GLN A 122 0.42 -19.47 -0.37
N LEU A 123 0.31 -18.16 -0.60
CA LEU A 123 0.99 -17.47 -1.68
C LEU A 123 2.46 -17.18 -1.31
N PRO A 124 3.37 -17.15 -2.30
CA PRO A 124 4.79 -16.99 -2.05
C PRO A 124 5.13 -15.61 -1.46
N VAL A 125 6.11 -15.60 -0.57
CA VAL A 125 6.76 -14.38 -0.07
C VAL A 125 8.25 -14.44 -0.39
N ARG A 126 8.88 -13.27 -0.43
CA ARG A 126 10.32 -13.10 -0.58
C ARG A 126 10.96 -12.65 0.72
N LEU A 127 12.17 -13.13 0.94
CA LEU A 127 13.06 -12.61 1.97
C LEU A 127 14.00 -11.61 1.31
N ARG A 128 14.36 -10.57 2.04
CA ARG A 128 15.30 -9.55 1.56
C ARG A 128 16.74 -9.96 1.83
#